data_AF-A0A2A7B2H0-F1
#
_entry.id   AF-A0A2A7B2H0-F1
#
_cell.length_a   1.000
_cell.length_b   1.000
_cell.length_c   1.000
_cell.angle_alpha   90.00
_cell.angle_beta   90.00
_cell.angle_gamma   90.00
#
_symmetry.space_group_name_H-M   'P 1'
#
loop_
_entity.id
_entity.type
_entity.pdbx_description
1 polymer ?
#
loop_
_entity_poly.entity_id
_entity_poly.type
_entity_poly.pdbx_seq_one_letter_code
_entity_poly.pdbx_strand_id
1 'polypeptide(L)'
;MEPWEDELLLDDDFSDEEEDAEEQIEETGLEMDADGFADWEDASDAAPVDETLEEALAEERTLELESELEQDEHPRDYNAELEDEEEEAAPTSEKRLKREIRAEALKRLEEAARTESDFLTVVDEWNKLDRNRERRERDHENLRGDVPLEFQAVPDPKIAPLWMNLPRFRQLRQGNFLDIIFSCPYELHELTANRFLSKLFFTISDEQKEVLYYLFVKQYSTTRLAAIRGQSDRNIRKLRMTIQKKLQKRMYEHLSEKLEKNRGLTLREREFMEEYESLLQTMGKDAVIRRENKTKPRKKKAALDDAKDG
;
A
#
# COMPACT_ATOMS: atom_id res chain seq x y z
N MET A 1 -30.50 -13.67 -50.49
CA MET A 1 -31.71 -13.61 -49.64
C MET A 1 -31.40 -12.61 -48.56
N GLU A 2 -32.28 -11.63 -48.41
CA GLU A 2 -31.97 -10.22 -48.19
C GLU A 2 -31.43 -9.86 -46.79
N PRO A 3 -30.46 -8.91 -46.74
CA PRO A 3 -30.15 -8.10 -45.57
C PRO A 3 -31.14 -6.92 -45.48
N TRP A 4 -31.52 -6.51 -44.28
CA TRP A 4 -32.41 -5.36 -44.11
C TRP A 4 -31.58 -4.09 -44.06
N GLU A 5 -31.72 -3.32 -45.14
CA GLU A 5 -31.50 -1.88 -45.23
C GLU A 5 -32.49 -1.17 -44.30
N ASP A 6 -32.03 -0.12 -43.61
CA ASP A 6 -32.84 1.07 -43.43
C ASP A 6 -31.99 2.24 -43.93
N GLU A 7 -32.50 2.83 -45.00
CA GLU A 7 -32.07 4.04 -45.68
C GLU A 7 -32.04 5.23 -44.70
N LEU A 8 -31.13 6.17 -44.92
CA LEU A 8 -31.54 7.54 -45.28
C LEU A 8 -30.36 8.30 -45.88
N LEU A 9 -30.57 8.65 -47.16
CA LEU A 9 -29.84 9.58 -48.01
C LEU A 9 -29.61 10.96 -47.38
N LEU A 10 -28.44 11.56 -47.62
CA LEU A 10 -28.33 12.76 -48.45
C LEU A 10 -26.87 13.00 -48.85
N ASP A 11 -26.65 13.08 -50.17
CA ASP A 11 -25.48 13.67 -50.79
C ASP A 11 -25.36 15.17 -50.44
N ASP A 12 -24.15 15.67 -50.21
CA ASP A 12 -23.68 16.90 -50.88
C ASP A 12 -22.17 17.12 -50.65
N ASP A 13 -21.49 17.36 -51.78
CA ASP A 13 -20.19 17.98 -52.01
C ASP A 13 -19.60 18.78 -50.85
N PHE A 14 -18.32 18.60 -50.55
CA PHE A 14 -17.36 19.71 -50.37
C PHE A 14 -15.92 19.17 -50.44
N SER A 15 -15.38 19.16 -51.65
CA SER A 15 -13.95 19.27 -51.93
C SER A 15 -13.49 20.72 -51.74
N ASP A 16 -12.21 20.88 -51.37
CA ASP A 16 -11.39 22.10 -51.38
C ASP A 16 -11.72 23.21 -50.37
N GLU A 17 -10.98 23.25 -49.26
CA GLU A 17 -10.46 24.47 -48.61
C GLU A 17 -9.58 24.10 -47.40
N GLU A 18 -8.48 23.36 -47.63
CA GLU A 18 -7.31 23.42 -46.73
C GLU A 18 -6.45 24.62 -47.17
N GLU A 19 -6.80 25.84 -46.76
CA GLU A 19 -5.87 26.99 -46.90
C GLU A 19 -6.21 28.21 -46.01
N ASP A 20 -7.04 28.10 -44.96
CA ASP A 20 -7.54 29.30 -44.25
C ASP A 20 -7.53 29.24 -42.70
N ALA A 21 -6.64 28.41 -42.12
CA ALA A 21 -6.46 28.32 -40.66
C ALA A 21 -5.07 28.75 -40.17
N GLU A 22 -4.18 29.18 -41.06
CA GLU A 22 -2.83 29.66 -40.70
C GLU A 22 -2.71 31.19 -40.67
N GLU A 23 -3.74 31.95 -41.05
CA GLU A 23 -3.74 33.42 -41.02
C GLU A 23 -4.42 34.05 -39.78
N GLN A 24 -4.90 33.24 -38.82
CA GLN A 24 -5.58 33.75 -37.60
C GLN A 24 -4.67 33.99 -36.38
N ILE A 25 -3.35 34.11 -36.57
CA ILE A 25 -2.41 34.41 -35.46
C ILE A 25 -1.76 35.81 -35.63
N GLU A 26 -2.03 36.53 -36.72
CA GLU A 26 -1.41 37.85 -36.99
C GLU A 26 -2.41 39.03 -37.02
N GLU A 27 -3.51 39.04 -36.25
CA GLU A 27 -4.29 40.29 -36.14
C GLU A 27 -5.11 40.43 -34.85
N THR A 28 -4.46 40.38 -33.69
CA THR A 28 -4.95 41.08 -32.50
C THR A 28 -3.80 41.79 -31.82
N GLY A 29 -3.36 42.91 -32.41
CA GLY A 29 -2.54 43.91 -31.75
C GLY A 29 -3.32 44.53 -30.60
N LEU A 30 -3.09 44.04 -29.39
CA LEU A 30 -3.57 44.65 -28.16
C LEU A 30 -2.51 45.68 -27.75
N GLU A 31 -2.84 46.95 -28.00
CA GLU A 31 -2.12 48.13 -27.54
C GLU A 31 -1.83 48.01 -26.04
N MET A 32 -0.54 47.95 -25.68
CA MET A 32 -0.11 48.12 -24.30
C MET A 32 -0.22 49.60 -23.96
N ASP A 33 -1.32 49.97 -23.31
CA ASP A 33 -1.44 51.24 -22.60
C ASP A 33 -0.36 51.28 -21.50
N ALA A 34 0.72 52.00 -21.80
CA ALA A 34 1.76 52.36 -20.85
C ALA A 34 1.28 53.54 -20.00
N ASP A 35 0.33 53.31 -19.10
CA ASP A 35 -0.02 54.25 -18.04
C ASP A 35 -0.52 53.50 -16.81
N GLY A 36 0.17 53.67 -15.68
CA GLY A 36 -0.32 53.25 -14.36
C GLY A 36 0.41 52.08 -13.70
N PHE A 37 1.74 51.97 -13.83
CA PHE A 37 2.54 51.34 -12.77
C PHE A 37 2.48 52.29 -11.58
N ALA A 38 1.47 52.10 -10.73
CA ALA A 38 1.27 52.88 -9.53
C ALA A 38 2.52 52.75 -8.65
N ASP A 39 3.27 53.84 -8.66
CA ASP A 39 4.25 54.29 -7.69
C ASP A 39 3.76 53.93 -6.29
N TRP A 40 4.27 52.82 -5.73
CA TRP A 40 4.22 52.61 -4.29
C TRP A 40 5.22 53.61 -3.73
N GLU A 41 4.72 54.78 -3.31
CA GLU A 41 5.47 55.66 -2.43
C GLU A 41 5.93 54.83 -1.24
N ASP A 42 7.23 54.57 -1.19
CA ASP A 42 7.93 54.05 -0.04
C ASP A 42 7.84 55.11 1.06
N ALA A 43 6.73 55.11 1.78
CA ALA A 43 6.52 55.91 2.98
C ALA A 43 7.29 55.30 4.16
N SER A 44 8.57 54.98 3.94
CA SER A 44 9.54 54.64 4.98
C SER A 44 10.18 55.92 5.51
N ASP A 45 9.39 56.78 6.17
CA ASP A 45 9.94 57.75 7.13
C ASP A 45 8.80 58.44 7.90
N ALA A 46 8.36 57.79 8.98
CA ALA A 46 8.10 58.39 10.31
C ALA A 46 7.12 57.57 11.17
N ALA A 47 7.60 56.54 11.89
CA ALA A 47 7.11 56.15 13.23
C ALA A 47 7.96 55.00 13.83
N PRO A 48 8.16 54.92 15.16
CA PRO A 48 8.97 53.91 15.83
C PRO A 48 8.21 52.58 15.97
N VAL A 49 7.74 52.02 14.86
CA VAL A 49 6.96 50.76 14.83
C VAL A 49 7.87 49.58 14.48
N ASP A 50 8.94 49.81 13.72
CA ASP A 50 9.89 48.77 13.33
C ASP A 50 10.72 48.27 14.51
N GLU A 51 11.18 49.16 15.40
CA GLU A 51 11.87 48.74 16.65
C GLU A 51 10.95 47.86 17.51
N THR A 52 9.66 48.19 17.62
CA THR A 52 8.70 47.40 18.40
C THR A 52 8.35 46.05 17.75
N LEU A 53 8.38 45.97 16.42
CA LEU A 53 8.18 44.72 15.68
C LEU A 53 9.42 43.82 15.75
N GLU A 54 10.61 44.40 15.64
CA GLU A 54 11.87 43.69 15.81
C GLU A 54 12.04 43.17 17.24
N GLU A 55 11.66 43.96 18.24
CA GLU A 55 11.59 43.53 19.65
C GLU A 55 10.58 42.39 19.83
N ALA A 56 9.38 42.49 19.25
CA ALA A 56 8.37 41.42 19.33
C ALA A 56 8.86 40.11 18.65
N LEU A 57 9.51 40.20 17.49
CA LEU A 57 10.09 39.05 16.79
C LEU A 57 11.29 38.46 17.56
N ALA A 58 12.08 39.29 18.23
CA ALA A 58 13.16 38.83 19.09
C ALA A 58 12.61 38.10 20.32
N GLU A 59 11.54 38.63 20.94
CA GLU A 59 10.82 37.98 22.03
C GLU A 59 10.24 36.62 21.59
N GLU A 60 9.57 36.55 20.43
CA GLU A 60 9.07 35.28 19.87
C GLU A 60 10.20 34.26 19.65
N ARG A 61 11.33 34.67 19.05
CA ARG A 61 12.50 33.80 18.88
C ARG A 61 13.11 33.34 20.19
N THR A 62 13.15 34.20 21.21
CA THR A 62 13.64 33.80 22.54
C THR A 62 12.69 32.80 23.21
N LEU A 63 11.37 32.98 23.07
CA LEU A 63 10.37 32.06 23.60
C LEU A 63 10.40 30.71 22.87
N GLU A 64 10.64 30.70 21.56
CA GLU A 64 10.88 29.46 20.79
C GLU A 64 12.12 28.72 21.29
N LEU A 65 13.24 29.42 21.47
CA LEU A 65 14.48 28.83 21.98
C LEU A 65 14.35 28.33 23.42
N GLU A 66 13.69 29.07 24.30
CA GLU A 66 13.39 28.63 25.67
C GLU A 66 12.50 27.38 25.66
N SER A 67 11.50 27.33 24.77
CA SER A 67 10.63 26.16 24.59
C SER A 67 11.39 24.94 24.04
N GLU A 68 12.34 25.12 23.12
CA GLU A 68 13.18 24.03 22.61
C GLU A 68 14.08 23.47 23.72
N LEU A 69 14.69 24.33 24.53
CA LEU A 69 15.53 23.94 25.66
C LEU A 69 14.73 23.20 26.75
N GLU A 70 13.50 23.63 27.04
CA GLU A 70 12.61 22.92 27.98
C GLU A 70 12.25 21.51 27.49
N GLN A 71 12.09 21.32 26.17
CA GLN A 71 11.84 19.99 25.59
C GLN A 71 13.07 19.07 25.70
N ASP A 72 14.28 19.62 25.57
CA ASP A 72 15.53 18.88 25.73
C ASP A 72 15.78 18.46 27.19
N GLU A 73 15.41 19.29 28.17
CA GLU A 73 15.53 18.98 29.59
C GLU A 73 14.53 17.90 30.05
N HIS A 74 13.34 17.85 29.43
CA HIS A 74 12.27 16.91 29.74
C HIS A 74 11.72 16.21 28.48
N PRO A 75 12.50 15.29 27.87
CA PRO A 75 12.07 14.60 26.67
C PRO A 75 10.80 13.80 26.94
N ARG A 76 9.73 14.15 26.23
CA ARG A 76 8.39 13.60 26.43
C ARG A 76 8.23 12.31 25.65
N ASP A 77 7.71 11.27 26.30
CA ASP A 77 7.50 9.97 25.65
C ASP A 77 6.21 9.99 24.81
N TYR A 78 6.35 10.32 23.53
CA TYR A 78 5.25 10.37 22.57
C TYR A 78 4.53 9.02 22.41
N ASN A 79 5.21 7.88 22.64
CA ASN A 79 4.58 6.56 22.57
C ASN A 79 3.62 6.29 23.74
N ALA A 80 3.78 7.00 24.86
CA ALA A 80 2.88 6.86 26.01
C ALA A 80 1.58 7.67 25.84
N GLU A 81 1.64 8.77 25.09
CA GLU A 81 0.50 9.67 24.84
C GLU A 81 -0.31 9.27 23.60
N LEU A 82 0.30 8.67 22.58
CA LEU A 82 -0.41 8.18 21.40
C LEU A 82 -1.36 7.04 21.78
N GLU A 83 -2.61 7.12 21.32
CA GLU A 83 -3.56 6.02 21.41
C GLU A 83 -3.26 5.07 20.26
N ASP A 84 -2.98 3.79 20.55
CA ASP A 84 -2.86 2.80 19.50
C ASP A 84 -4.18 2.74 18.70
N GLU A 85 -4.11 2.48 17.39
CA GLU A 85 -5.31 2.35 16.53
C GLU A 85 -6.35 1.35 17.09
N GLU A 86 -5.90 0.39 17.90
CA GLU A 86 -6.74 -0.59 18.61
C GLU A 86 -7.47 0.03 19.83
N GLU A 87 -6.86 0.99 20.54
CA GLU A 87 -7.48 1.71 21.66
C GLU A 87 -8.51 2.73 21.19
N GLU A 88 -8.30 3.35 20.01
CA GLU A 88 -9.27 4.25 19.39
C GLU A 88 -10.51 3.50 18.88
N ALA A 89 -10.34 2.26 18.40
CA ALA A 89 -11.45 1.43 17.93
C ALA A 89 -12.26 0.78 19.08
N ALA A 90 -11.72 0.76 20.30
CA ALA A 90 -12.40 0.16 21.44
C ALA A 90 -13.53 1.08 21.97
N PRO A 91 -14.75 0.55 22.21
CA PRO A 91 -15.87 1.36 22.70
C PRO A 91 -15.66 1.94 24.11
N THR A 92 -14.76 1.38 24.91
CA THR A 92 -14.40 1.87 26.26
C THR A 92 -12.90 1.71 26.49
N SER A 93 -12.09 2.73 26.20
CA SER A 93 -10.67 2.73 26.56
C SER A 93 -10.46 3.46 27.90
N GLU A 94 -9.47 3.03 28.70
CA GLU A 94 -9.17 3.66 30.00
C GLU A 94 -8.82 5.15 29.86
N LYS A 95 -8.14 5.51 28.75
CA LYS A 95 -7.79 6.89 28.42
C LYS A 95 -9.04 7.72 28.11
N ARG A 96 -10.02 7.19 27.37
CA ARG A 96 -11.33 7.84 27.12
C ARG A 96 -12.10 8.06 28.41
N LEU A 97 -12.21 7.04 29.26
CA LEU A 97 -12.89 7.15 30.57
C LEU A 97 -12.24 8.23 31.44
N LYS A 98 -10.90 8.32 31.48
CA LYS A 98 -10.19 9.38 32.21
C LYS A 98 -10.48 10.78 31.65
N ARG A 99 -10.65 10.94 30.33
CA ARG A 99 -11.02 12.22 29.69
C ARG A 99 -12.46 12.60 30.04
N GLU A 100 -13.38 11.65 29.96
CA GLU A 100 -14.79 11.84 30.30
C GLU A 100 -14.97 12.24 31.76
N ILE A 101 -14.31 11.55 32.70
CA ILE A 101 -14.34 11.88 34.13
C ILE A 101 -13.81 13.30 34.38
N ARG A 102 -12.73 13.72 33.70
CA ARG A 102 -12.19 15.08 33.84
C ARG A 102 -13.13 16.14 33.28
N ALA A 103 -13.72 15.90 32.11
CA ALA A 103 -14.69 16.82 31.52
C ALA A 103 -15.95 16.94 32.37
N GLU A 104 -16.42 15.82 32.94
CA GLU A 104 -17.58 15.80 33.84
C GLU A 104 -17.26 16.47 35.19
N ALA A 105 -16.04 16.33 35.70
CA ALA A 105 -15.59 17.04 36.89
C ALA A 105 -15.55 18.56 36.67
N LEU A 106 -15.06 19.03 35.52
CA LEU A 106 -15.08 20.46 35.17
C LEU A 106 -16.51 21.01 35.06
N LYS A 107 -17.42 20.27 34.41
CA LYS A 107 -18.85 20.63 34.37
C LYS A 107 -19.45 20.74 35.76
N ARG A 108 -19.12 19.81 36.67
CA ARG A 108 -19.59 19.90 38.06
C ARG A 108 -19.01 21.07 38.83
N LEU A 109 -17.75 21.47 38.55
CA LEU A 109 -17.16 22.67 39.13
C LEU A 109 -17.83 23.94 38.62
N GLU A 110 -18.18 23.99 37.33
CA GLU A 110 -18.97 25.08 36.73
C GLU A 110 -20.37 25.18 37.35
N GLU A 111 -21.07 24.06 37.52
CA GLU A 111 -22.40 24.00 38.13
C GLU A 111 -22.40 24.34 39.64
N ALA A 112 -21.29 24.05 40.32
CA ALA A 112 -21.12 24.31 41.75
C ALA A 112 -20.63 25.72 42.06
N ALA A 113 -20.04 26.44 41.08
CA ALA A 113 -19.50 27.77 41.26
C ALA A 113 -20.61 28.78 41.61
N ARG A 114 -20.50 29.39 42.80
CA ARG A 114 -21.47 30.39 43.29
C ARG A 114 -20.81 31.67 43.77
N THR A 115 -19.52 31.62 44.09
CA THR A 115 -18.73 32.76 44.57
C THR A 115 -17.68 33.18 43.54
N GLU A 116 -17.24 34.44 43.58
CA GLU A 116 -16.23 34.97 42.66
C GLU A 116 -14.93 34.16 42.68
N SER A 117 -14.53 33.65 43.85
CA SER A 117 -13.38 32.76 43.99
C SER A 117 -13.55 31.42 43.25
N ASP A 118 -14.77 30.86 43.25
CA ASP A 118 -15.03 29.60 42.54
C ASP A 118 -14.94 29.81 41.02
N PHE A 119 -15.43 30.95 40.52
CA PHE A 119 -15.32 31.29 39.10
C PHE A 119 -13.87 31.48 38.65
N LEU A 120 -13.01 32.07 39.49
CA LEU A 120 -11.57 32.15 39.19
C LEU A 120 -10.94 30.76 39.02
N THR A 121 -11.29 29.80 39.87
CA THR A 121 -10.75 28.43 39.74
C THR A 121 -11.23 27.71 38.48
N VAL A 122 -12.47 27.97 38.04
CA VAL A 122 -12.99 27.44 36.78
C VAL A 122 -12.24 28.04 35.59
N VAL A 123 -12.03 29.35 35.60
CA VAL A 123 -11.27 30.06 34.55
C VAL A 123 -9.83 29.57 34.46
N ASP A 124 -9.17 29.33 35.60
CA ASP A 124 -7.80 28.81 35.62
C ASP A 124 -7.69 27.40 35.01
N GLU A 125 -8.66 26.52 35.25
CA GLU A 125 -8.70 25.20 34.63
C GLU A 125 -8.99 25.27 33.13
N TRP A 126 -9.84 26.19 32.68
CA TRP A 126 -10.07 26.45 31.25
C TRP A 126 -8.81 27.00 30.57
N ASN A 127 -8.15 27.99 31.16
CA ASN A 127 -6.88 28.55 30.67
C ASN A 127 -5.77 27.48 30.60
N LYS A 128 -5.81 26.48 31.49
CA LYS A 128 -4.90 25.34 31.45
C LYS A 128 -5.24 24.36 30.33
N LEU A 129 -6.53 24.11 30.06
CA LEU A 129 -6.95 23.30 28.92
C LEU A 129 -6.63 23.96 27.59
N ASP A 130 -6.78 25.27 27.50
CA ASP A 130 -6.53 26.04 26.28
C ASP A 130 -5.04 26.06 25.93
N ARG A 131 -4.17 26.36 26.91
CA ARG A 131 -2.71 26.20 26.75
C ARG A 131 -2.30 24.79 26.34
N ASN A 132 -3.00 23.77 26.84
CA ASN A 132 -2.75 22.38 26.44
C ASN A 132 -3.23 22.07 25.02
N ARG A 133 -4.26 22.75 24.53
CA ARG A 133 -4.74 22.64 23.16
C ARG A 133 -3.75 23.30 22.21
N GLU A 134 -3.39 24.55 22.47
CA GLU A 134 -2.41 25.31 21.67
C GLU A 134 -1.06 24.58 21.59
N ARG A 135 -0.60 24.01 22.72
CA ARG A 135 0.60 23.18 22.73
C ARG A 135 0.48 21.96 21.82
N ARG A 136 -0.65 21.22 21.85
CA ARG A 136 -0.84 20.07 20.95
C ARG A 136 -0.87 20.48 19.48
N GLU A 137 -1.51 21.61 19.17
CA GLU A 137 -1.56 22.14 17.81
C GLU A 137 -0.13 22.49 17.32
N ARG A 138 0.66 23.17 18.15
CA ARG A 138 2.09 23.42 17.87
C ARG A 138 2.91 22.14 17.73
N ASP A 139 2.73 21.16 18.61
CA ASP A 139 3.42 19.87 18.50
C ASP A 139 3.03 19.14 17.21
N HIS A 140 1.76 19.18 16.80
CA HIS A 140 1.28 18.61 15.54
C HIS A 140 1.86 19.33 14.32
N GLU A 141 2.06 20.64 14.39
CA GLU A 141 2.70 21.44 13.35
C GLU A 141 4.21 21.16 13.27
N ASN A 142 4.91 21.11 14.41
CA ASN A 142 6.34 20.82 14.49
C ASN A 142 6.69 19.38 14.09
N LEU A 143 5.81 18.42 14.40
CA LEU A 143 5.96 17.02 13.98
C LEU A 143 5.51 16.79 12.52
N ARG A 144 4.90 17.79 11.87
CA ARG A 144 4.59 17.76 10.44
C ARG A 144 5.88 18.00 9.68
N GLY A 145 6.51 16.94 9.21
CA GLY A 145 7.72 17.05 8.41
C GLY A 145 7.53 17.99 7.21
N ASP A 146 8.63 18.57 6.73
CA ASP A 146 8.72 19.56 5.63
C ASP A 146 8.19 19.07 4.26
N VAL A 147 7.64 17.86 4.23
CA VAL A 147 7.08 17.18 3.06
C VAL A 147 5.55 17.27 3.14
N PRO A 148 4.90 18.07 2.26
CA PRO A 148 3.45 18.14 2.20
C PRO A 148 2.81 16.75 2.08
N LEU A 149 1.66 16.53 2.71
CA LEU A 149 0.92 15.26 2.62
C LEU A 149 0.65 14.81 1.17
N GLU A 150 0.66 15.76 0.23
CA GLU A 150 0.44 15.53 -1.20
C GLU A 150 1.70 15.09 -1.96
N PHE A 151 2.87 15.20 -1.33
CA PHE A 151 4.12 14.82 -1.98
C PHE A 151 4.15 13.29 -2.13
N GLN A 152 3.97 12.83 -3.37
CA GLN A 152 3.73 11.44 -3.80
C GLN A 152 2.29 10.92 -3.68
N ALA A 153 1.32 11.74 -3.26
CA ALA A 153 -0.09 11.38 -3.44
C ALA A 153 -0.39 11.37 -4.95
N VAL A 154 -0.58 10.19 -5.53
CA VAL A 154 -0.93 10.09 -6.95
C VAL A 154 -2.32 10.73 -7.12
N PRO A 155 -2.46 11.81 -7.91
CA PRO A 155 -3.68 12.63 -7.97
C PRO A 155 -4.92 11.84 -8.43
N ASP A 156 -4.70 10.75 -9.18
CA ASP A 156 -5.72 9.75 -9.45
C ASP A 156 -5.14 8.36 -9.17
N PRO A 157 -5.78 7.51 -8.35
CA PRO A 157 -5.42 6.10 -8.32
C PRO A 157 -5.76 5.55 -9.71
N LYS A 158 -4.78 5.51 -10.63
CA LYS A 158 -4.95 4.94 -11.97
C LYS A 158 -5.44 3.50 -11.79
N ILE A 159 -6.75 3.29 -11.90
CA ILE A 159 -7.36 1.97 -11.82
C ILE A 159 -6.86 1.23 -13.04
N ALA A 160 -5.81 0.42 -12.86
CA ALA A 160 -5.33 -0.45 -13.91
C ALA A 160 -6.51 -1.32 -14.33
N PRO A 161 -6.93 -1.28 -15.60
CA PRO A 161 -8.13 -1.97 -16.00
C PRO A 161 -7.97 -3.47 -15.74
N LEU A 162 -9.03 -4.12 -15.26
CA LEU A 162 -8.99 -5.48 -14.70
C LEU A 162 -8.39 -6.51 -15.66
N TRP A 163 -8.56 -6.32 -16.97
CA TRP A 163 -7.98 -7.18 -18.00
C TRP A 163 -6.44 -7.15 -18.02
N MET A 164 -5.80 -6.05 -17.62
CA MET A 164 -4.34 -5.96 -17.48
C MET A 164 -3.82 -6.79 -16.29
N ASN A 165 -4.68 -7.13 -15.33
CA ASN A 165 -4.33 -7.97 -14.19
C ASN A 165 -4.41 -9.46 -14.50
N LEU A 166 -4.95 -9.85 -15.66
CA LEU A 166 -5.06 -11.26 -16.06
C LEU A 166 -3.66 -11.89 -16.21
N PRO A 167 -3.47 -13.16 -15.78
CA PRO A 167 -2.18 -13.84 -15.87
C PRO A 167 -1.57 -13.81 -17.27
N ARG A 168 -2.39 -14.05 -18.31
CA ARG A 168 -1.95 -14.02 -19.71
C ARG A 168 -1.32 -12.70 -20.10
N PHE A 169 -1.96 -11.58 -19.75
CA PHE A 169 -1.44 -10.25 -20.07
C PHE A 169 -0.17 -9.93 -19.28
N ARG A 170 -0.09 -10.38 -18.02
CA ARG A 170 1.13 -10.25 -17.20
C ARG A 170 2.29 -11.04 -17.79
N GLN A 171 2.05 -12.24 -18.28
CA GLN A 171 3.07 -13.09 -18.92
C GLN A 171 3.57 -12.48 -20.22
N LEU A 172 2.65 -11.99 -21.06
CA LEU A 172 2.99 -11.24 -22.28
C LEU A 172 3.88 -10.03 -21.97
N ARG A 173 3.51 -9.22 -20.97
CA ARG A 173 4.31 -8.07 -20.53
C ARG A 173 5.68 -8.45 -19.97
N GLN A 174 5.79 -9.61 -19.32
CA GLN A 174 7.06 -10.13 -18.82
C GLN A 174 7.93 -10.74 -19.93
N GLY A 175 7.38 -10.95 -21.14
CA GLY A 175 8.05 -11.67 -22.22
C GLY A 175 8.13 -13.18 -21.99
N ASN A 176 7.22 -13.76 -21.20
CA ASN A 176 7.13 -15.20 -21.03
C ASN A 176 6.11 -15.76 -22.02
N PHE A 177 6.59 -16.45 -23.06
CA PHE A 177 5.78 -16.98 -24.15
C PHE A 177 5.53 -18.49 -24.05
N LEU A 178 5.92 -19.12 -22.94
CA LEU A 178 5.76 -20.57 -22.77
C LEU A 178 4.30 -21.01 -22.89
N ASP A 179 3.36 -20.15 -22.52
CA ASP A 179 1.94 -20.42 -22.63
C ASP A 179 1.42 -20.36 -24.07
N ILE A 180 2.08 -19.62 -24.96
CA ILE A 180 1.78 -19.55 -26.40
C ILE A 180 2.35 -20.77 -27.11
N ILE A 181 3.57 -21.15 -26.77
CA ILE A 181 4.31 -22.23 -27.44
C ILE A 181 3.81 -23.61 -26.98
N PHE A 182 3.55 -23.78 -25.68
CA PHE A 182 3.13 -25.07 -25.12
C PHE A 182 1.64 -25.08 -24.77
N SER A 183 0.88 -25.87 -25.51
CA SER A 183 -0.56 -26.08 -25.29
C SER A 183 -0.87 -27.37 -24.52
N CYS A 184 0.02 -28.36 -24.52
CA CYS A 184 -0.22 -29.68 -23.95
C CYS A 184 0.35 -29.83 -22.52
N PRO A 185 -0.48 -30.19 -21.52
CA PRO A 185 0.00 -30.42 -20.15
C PRO A 185 0.85 -31.70 -19.98
N TYR A 186 0.70 -32.68 -20.87
CA TYR A 186 1.38 -33.98 -20.73
C TYR A 186 2.85 -33.93 -21.20
N GLU A 187 3.20 -32.93 -22.00
CA GLU A 187 4.52 -32.68 -22.57
C GLU A 187 5.41 -31.79 -21.68
N LEU A 188 5.01 -31.56 -20.42
CA LEU A 188 5.82 -30.77 -19.46
C LEU A 188 7.28 -31.24 -19.32
N HIS A 189 7.54 -32.52 -19.60
CA HIS A 189 8.89 -33.10 -19.55
C HIS A 189 9.83 -32.59 -20.66
N GLU A 190 9.28 -32.01 -21.74
CA GLU A 190 10.02 -31.43 -22.85
C GLU A 190 10.47 -29.98 -22.58
N LEU A 191 9.87 -29.31 -21.59
CA LEU A 191 10.23 -27.93 -21.21
C LEU A 191 11.65 -27.80 -20.67
N THR A 192 12.26 -28.90 -20.24
CA THR A 192 13.58 -28.89 -19.61
C THR A 192 14.57 -29.73 -20.38
N ALA A 193 15.71 -29.14 -20.76
CA ALA A 193 16.83 -29.87 -21.36
C ALA A 193 17.55 -30.81 -20.37
N ASN A 194 17.32 -30.63 -19.06
CA ASN A 194 17.94 -31.47 -18.04
C ASN A 194 17.28 -32.86 -18.01
N ARG A 195 18.07 -33.90 -18.31
CA ARG A 195 17.64 -35.32 -18.30
C ARG A 195 17.01 -35.75 -16.99
N PHE A 196 17.50 -35.26 -15.84
CA PHE A 196 16.91 -35.60 -14.55
C PHE A 196 15.51 -34.99 -14.39
N LEU A 197 15.39 -33.69 -14.63
CA LEU A 197 14.12 -32.96 -14.52
C LEU A 197 13.07 -33.51 -15.49
N SER A 198 13.46 -33.80 -16.73
CA SER A 198 12.59 -34.42 -17.73
C SER A 198 12.03 -35.77 -17.25
N LYS A 199 12.89 -36.67 -16.76
CA LYS A 199 12.47 -37.96 -16.18
C LYS A 199 11.57 -37.78 -14.95
N LEU A 200 11.90 -36.81 -14.10
CA LEU A 200 11.12 -36.51 -12.91
C LEU A 200 9.71 -36.04 -13.30
N PHE A 201 9.55 -35.14 -14.28
CA PHE A 201 8.22 -34.73 -14.76
C PHE A 201 7.48 -35.86 -15.46
N PHE A 202 8.19 -36.71 -16.22
CA PHE A 202 7.59 -37.85 -16.90
C PHE A 202 6.90 -38.82 -15.92
N THR A 203 7.53 -39.07 -14.77
CA THR A 203 7.04 -40.02 -13.75
C THR A 203 5.88 -39.52 -12.88
N ILE A 204 5.54 -38.25 -12.99
CA ILE A 204 4.41 -37.66 -12.26
C ILE A 204 3.10 -38.11 -12.93
N SER A 205 2.02 -38.22 -12.16
CA SER A 205 0.73 -38.59 -12.75
C SER A 205 0.19 -37.50 -13.67
N ASP A 206 -0.61 -37.88 -14.64
CA ASP A 206 -1.13 -36.95 -15.65
C ASP A 206 -2.02 -35.85 -15.03
N GLU A 207 -2.79 -36.18 -13.99
CA GLU A 207 -3.54 -35.19 -13.22
C GLU A 207 -2.63 -34.13 -12.57
N GLN A 208 -1.49 -34.59 -12.03
CA GLN A 208 -0.51 -33.75 -11.36
C GLN A 208 0.24 -32.87 -12.37
N LYS A 209 0.55 -33.40 -13.57
CA LYS A 209 1.09 -32.63 -14.68
C LYS A 209 0.15 -31.50 -15.10
N GLU A 210 -1.14 -31.79 -15.23
CA GLU A 210 -2.13 -30.76 -15.55
C GLU A 210 -2.22 -29.66 -14.49
N VAL A 211 -2.17 -29.99 -13.18
CA VAL A 211 -2.09 -28.97 -12.11
C VAL A 211 -0.84 -28.09 -12.31
N LEU A 212 0.31 -28.73 -12.52
CA LEU A 212 1.58 -28.01 -12.69
C LEU A 212 1.54 -27.10 -13.92
N TYR A 213 1.01 -27.58 -15.04
CA TYR A 213 0.87 -26.82 -16.27
C TYR A 213 0.07 -25.52 -16.05
N TYR A 214 -1.12 -25.63 -15.46
CA TYR A 214 -1.95 -24.43 -15.24
C TYR A 214 -1.37 -23.47 -14.20
N LEU A 215 -0.69 -23.97 -13.17
CA LEU A 215 -0.12 -23.12 -12.12
C LEU A 215 1.20 -22.47 -12.54
N PHE A 216 2.08 -23.17 -13.26
CA PHE A 216 3.42 -22.69 -13.60
C PHE A 216 3.50 -22.10 -15.01
N VAL A 217 2.94 -22.80 -16.01
CA VAL A 217 2.99 -22.35 -17.41
C VAL A 217 1.93 -21.30 -17.67
N LYS A 218 0.68 -21.50 -17.24
CA LYS A 218 -0.42 -20.52 -17.44
C LYS A 218 -0.57 -19.50 -16.31
N GLN A 219 0.12 -19.71 -15.19
CA GLN A 219 0.09 -18.84 -13.99
C GLN A 219 -1.33 -18.54 -13.48
N TYR A 220 -2.25 -19.49 -13.59
CA TYR A 220 -3.60 -19.33 -13.07
C TYR A 220 -3.62 -19.36 -11.53
N SER A 221 -4.58 -18.65 -10.94
CA SER A 221 -4.86 -18.77 -9.51
C SER A 221 -5.42 -20.16 -9.20
N THR A 222 -5.23 -20.61 -7.95
CA THR A 222 -5.78 -21.90 -7.51
C THR A 222 -7.31 -21.92 -7.57
N THR A 223 -7.95 -20.76 -7.35
CA THR A 223 -9.41 -20.58 -7.49
C THR A 223 -9.88 -20.79 -8.93
N ARG A 224 -9.17 -20.21 -9.91
CA ARG A 224 -9.50 -20.38 -11.33
C ARG A 224 -9.29 -21.82 -11.79
N LEU A 225 -8.20 -22.46 -11.35
CA LEU A 225 -7.94 -23.87 -11.62
C LEU A 225 -9.04 -24.76 -11.02
N ALA A 226 -9.55 -24.40 -9.83
CA ALA A 226 -10.67 -25.08 -9.18
C ALA A 226 -11.92 -25.06 -10.02
N ALA A 227 -12.27 -23.88 -10.54
CA ALA A 227 -13.42 -23.72 -11.43
C ALA A 227 -13.29 -24.57 -12.70
N ILE A 228 -12.11 -24.58 -13.34
CA ILE A 228 -11.86 -25.36 -14.57
C ILE A 228 -12.05 -26.87 -14.31
N ARG A 229 -11.58 -27.37 -13.17
CA ARG A 229 -11.66 -28.79 -12.81
C ARG A 229 -12.94 -29.21 -12.10
N GLY A 230 -13.83 -28.28 -11.76
CA GLY A 230 -15.01 -28.56 -10.93
C GLY A 230 -14.66 -29.06 -9.52
N GLN A 231 -13.52 -28.65 -8.97
CA GLN A 231 -13.05 -29.06 -7.64
C GLN A 231 -13.00 -27.89 -6.66
N SER A 232 -12.91 -28.18 -5.37
CA SER A 232 -12.67 -27.13 -4.38
C SER A 232 -11.23 -26.60 -4.45
N ASP A 233 -11.06 -25.30 -4.23
CA ASP A 233 -9.76 -24.62 -4.15
C ASP A 233 -8.86 -25.23 -3.05
N ARG A 234 -9.47 -25.74 -1.96
CA ARG A 234 -8.76 -26.52 -0.92
C ARG A 234 -8.14 -27.80 -1.48
N ASN A 235 -8.84 -28.52 -2.37
CA ASN A 235 -8.33 -29.76 -2.95
C ASN A 235 -7.10 -29.49 -3.83
N ILE A 236 -7.13 -28.43 -4.62
CA ILE A 236 -5.99 -28.06 -5.48
C ILE A 236 -4.78 -27.65 -4.65
N ARG A 237 -4.97 -26.90 -3.55
CA ARG A 237 -3.87 -26.61 -2.63
C ARG A 237 -3.25 -27.88 -2.04
N LYS A 238 -4.09 -28.87 -1.67
CA LYS A 238 -3.61 -30.17 -1.18
C LYS A 238 -2.84 -30.92 -2.27
N LEU A 239 -3.37 -30.99 -3.50
CA LEU A 239 -2.70 -31.62 -4.63
C LEU A 239 -1.36 -30.96 -4.93
N ARG A 240 -1.29 -29.62 -4.94
CA ARG A 240 -0.05 -28.86 -5.10
C ARG A 240 0.98 -29.22 -4.03
N MET A 241 0.56 -29.31 -2.77
CA MET A 241 1.42 -29.73 -1.67
C MET A 241 1.93 -31.16 -1.87
N THR A 242 1.07 -32.10 -2.28
CA THR A 242 1.45 -33.49 -2.56
C THR A 242 2.47 -33.58 -3.70
N ILE A 243 2.28 -32.80 -4.76
CA ILE A 243 3.22 -32.71 -5.88
C ILE A 243 4.56 -32.18 -5.39
N GLN A 244 4.55 -31.10 -4.62
CA GLN A 244 5.76 -30.51 -4.04
C GLN A 244 6.53 -31.50 -3.15
N LYS A 245 5.84 -32.27 -2.29
CA LYS A 245 6.45 -33.34 -1.48
C LYS A 245 7.19 -34.35 -2.37
N LYS A 246 6.50 -34.85 -3.41
CA LYS A 246 7.04 -35.87 -4.33
C LYS A 246 8.27 -35.34 -5.08
N LEU A 247 8.19 -34.10 -5.56
CA LEU A 247 9.27 -33.44 -6.28
C LEU A 247 10.52 -33.26 -5.41
N GLN A 248 10.35 -32.71 -4.20
CA GLN A 248 11.46 -32.47 -3.28
C GLN A 248 12.12 -33.76 -2.82
N LYS A 249 11.32 -34.80 -2.52
CA LYS A 249 11.85 -36.11 -2.15
C LYS A 249 12.74 -36.70 -3.25
N ARG A 250 12.30 -36.67 -4.50
CA ARG A 250 13.09 -37.19 -5.64
C ARG A 250 14.30 -36.32 -5.96
N MET A 251 14.20 -35.01 -5.75
CA MET A 251 15.34 -34.11 -5.87
C MET A 251 16.40 -34.45 -4.82
N TYR A 252 16.00 -34.67 -3.57
CA TYR A 252 16.89 -35.08 -2.49
C TYR A 252 17.60 -36.41 -2.81
N GLU A 253 16.85 -37.45 -3.21
CA GLU A 253 17.41 -38.75 -3.62
C GLU A 253 18.43 -38.60 -4.78
N HIS A 254 18.16 -37.72 -5.73
CA HIS A 254 19.09 -37.48 -6.83
C HIS A 254 20.37 -36.77 -6.39
N LEU A 255 20.26 -35.80 -5.48
CA LEU A 255 21.40 -35.06 -4.95
C LEU A 255 22.25 -35.93 -4.01
N SER A 256 21.63 -36.82 -3.23
CA SER A 256 22.38 -37.80 -2.42
C SER A 256 23.16 -38.76 -3.31
N GLU A 257 22.55 -39.32 -4.36
CA GLU A 257 23.28 -40.15 -5.34
C GLU A 257 24.41 -39.39 -6.04
N LYS A 258 24.21 -38.10 -6.33
CA LYS A 258 25.21 -37.23 -6.95
C LYS A 258 26.41 -37.03 -6.02
N LEU A 259 26.15 -36.87 -4.72
CA LEU A 259 27.16 -36.76 -3.66
C LEU A 259 27.93 -38.07 -3.49
N GLU A 260 27.25 -39.22 -3.44
CA GLU A 260 27.88 -40.54 -3.39
C GLU A 260 28.81 -40.81 -4.58
N LYS A 261 28.45 -40.30 -5.76
CA LYS A 261 29.25 -40.39 -6.99
C LYS A 261 30.38 -39.35 -7.04
N ASN A 262 30.68 -38.65 -5.94
CA ASN A 262 31.69 -37.59 -5.80
C ASN A 262 31.56 -36.48 -6.85
N ARG A 263 30.34 -36.17 -7.29
CA ARG A 263 30.09 -35.04 -8.20
C ARG A 263 29.81 -33.79 -7.38
N GLY A 264 30.41 -32.66 -7.79
CA GLY A 264 30.23 -31.39 -7.10
C GLY A 264 28.77 -30.91 -7.06
N LEU A 265 28.34 -30.44 -5.90
CA LEU A 265 27.06 -29.75 -5.69
C LEU A 265 27.21 -28.24 -5.86
N THR A 266 26.24 -27.63 -6.51
CA THR A 266 26.10 -26.16 -6.59
C THR A 266 25.63 -25.59 -5.25
N LEU A 267 25.85 -24.28 -5.01
CA LEU A 267 25.44 -23.63 -3.75
C LEU A 267 23.96 -23.84 -3.43
N ARG A 268 23.07 -23.64 -4.42
CA ARG A 268 21.63 -23.86 -4.25
C ARG A 268 21.25 -25.31 -3.96
N GLU A 269 21.98 -26.26 -4.54
CA GLU A 269 21.76 -27.69 -4.25
C GLU A 269 22.18 -28.02 -2.81
N ARG A 270 23.23 -27.38 -2.28
CA ARG A 270 23.66 -27.55 -0.88
C ARG A 270 22.65 -26.94 0.09
N GLU A 271 22.24 -25.69 -0.15
CA GLU A 271 21.20 -25.01 0.64
C GLU A 271 19.93 -25.86 0.71
N PHE A 272 19.48 -26.39 -0.42
CA PHE A 272 18.32 -27.29 -0.47
C PHE A 272 18.50 -28.56 0.36
N MET A 273 19.68 -29.20 0.30
CA MET A 273 19.98 -30.41 1.07
C MET A 273 19.94 -30.12 2.57
N GLU A 274 20.60 -29.06 3.02
CA GLU A 274 20.64 -28.67 4.43
C GLU A 274 19.25 -28.35 4.99
N GLU A 275 18.48 -27.52 4.27
CA GLU A 275 17.10 -27.20 4.64
C GLU A 275 16.21 -28.45 4.68
N TYR A 276 16.30 -29.30 3.65
CA TYR A 276 15.47 -30.49 3.56
C TYR A 276 15.84 -31.53 4.63
N GLU A 277 17.13 -31.69 4.95
CA GLU A 277 17.60 -32.58 6.03
C GLU A 277 17.14 -32.11 7.40
N SER A 278 17.21 -30.81 7.68
CA SER A 278 16.67 -30.25 8.93
C SER A 278 15.17 -30.53 9.08
N LEU A 279 14.42 -30.43 7.98
CA LEU A 279 12.99 -30.75 7.94
C LEU A 279 12.71 -32.25 8.04
N LEU A 280 13.56 -33.10 7.46
CA LEU A 280 13.48 -34.55 7.62
C LEU A 280 13.73 -34.96 9.07
N GLN A 281 14.67 -34.33 9.76
CA GLN A 281 14.94 -34.60 11.18
C GLN A 281 13.77 -34.19 12.08
N THR A 282 13.13 -33.06 11.79
CA THR A 282 12.02 -32.52 12.60
C THR A 282 10.66 -33.16 12.29
N MET A 283 10.35 -33.39 11.00
CA MET A 283 9.02 -33.79 10.53
C MET A 283 8.98 -35.18 9.87
N GLY A 284 10.14 -35.84 9.70
CA GLY A 284 10.24 -37.19 9.14
C GLY A 284 9.62 -37.31 7.76
N LYS A 285 8.62 -38.20 7.62
CA LYS A 285 7.97 -38.50 6.33
C LYS A 285 7.19 -37.31 5.74
N ASP A 286 6.84 -36.32 6.55
CA ASP A 286 6.04 -35.18 6.13
C ASP A 286 6.83 -33.93 5.77
N ALA A 287 8.17 -34.02 5.74
CA ALA A 287 9.08 -32.94 5.38
C ALA A 287 8.74 -32.32 4.01
N VAL A 288 8.61 -31.00 3.98
CA VAL A 288 8.41 -30.19 2.76
C VAL A 288 8.94 -28.79 3.00
N ILE A 289 9.88 -28.34 2.16
CA ILE A 289 10.29 -26.94 2.13
C ILE A 289 9.15 -26.12 1.53
N ARG A 290 8.58 -25.19 2.30
CA ARG A 290 7.53 -24.29 1.82
C ARG A 290 8.15 -22.98 1.36
N ARG A 291 7.58 -22.37 0.33
CA ARG A 291 7.98 -21.03 -0.08
C ARG A 291 7.63 -20.05 1.03
N GLU A 292 8.60 -19.25 1.45
CA GLU A 292 8.37 -18.17 2.41
C GLU A 292 7.41 -17.14 1.80
N ASN A 293 6.34 -16.83 2.53
CA ASN A 293 5.44 -15.76 2.14
C ASN A 293 6.12 -14.43 2.49
N LYS A 294 6.52 -13.66 1.48
CA LYS A 294 7.14 -12.33 1.68
C LYS A 294 6.25 -11.35 2.45
N THR A 295 4.94 -11.58 2.46
CA THR A 295 3.97 -10.79 3.20
C THR A 295 3.53 -11.52 4.46
N LYS A 296 3.62 -10.85 5.62
CA LYS A 296 3.03 -11.34 6.87
C LYS A 296 1.53 -11.60 6.63
N PRO A 297 0.96 -12.69 7.18
CA PRO A 297 -0.48 -12.93 7.07
C PRO A 297 -1.21 -11.70 7.63
N ARG A 298 -2.14 -11.14 6.85
CA ARG A 298 -3.00 -10.06 7.35
C ARG A 298 -3.70 -10.56 8.60
N LYS A 299 -3.51 -9.87 9.74
CA LYS A 299 -4.34 -10.07 10.92
C LYS A 299 -5.79 -9.87 10.49
N LYS A 300 -6.68 -10.77 10.91
CA LYS A 300 -8.11 -10.61 10.62
C LYS A 300 -8.50 -9.25 11.20
N LYS A 301 -8.97 -8.32 10.35
CA LYS A 301 -9.72 -7.18 10.88
C LYS A 301 -10.89 -7.78 11.66
N ALA A 302 -11.11 -7.34 12.89
CA ALA A 302 -12.33 -7.70 13.61
C ALA A 302 -13.50 -7.39 12.66
N ALA A 303 -14.36 -8.38 12.43
CA ALA A 303 -15.54 -8.16 11.63
C ALA A 303 -16.38 -7.12 12.39
N LEU A 304 -16.45 -5.91 11.84
CA LEU A 304 -17.55 -5.00 12.15
C LEU A 304 -18.79 -5.64 11.52
N ASP A 305 -19.79 -5.85 12.37
CA ASP A 305 -21.15 -6.32 12.07
C ASP A 305 -21.36 -7.80 11.71
N ASP A 306 -21.42 -8.64 12.75
CA ASP A 306 -22.45 -9.69 12.84
C ASP A 306 -23.70 -9.07 13.51
N ALA A 307 -24.31 -8.08 12.85
CA ALA A 307 -25.68 -7.69 13.18
C ALA A 307 -26.60 -8.81 12.68
N LYS A 308 -27.12 -9.60 13.62
CA LYS A 308 -28.19 -10.56 13.35
C LYS A 308 -29.41 -9.80 12.84
N ASP A 309 -29.68 -9.88 11.53
CA ASP A 309 -31.01 -9.64 11.02
C ASP A 309 -31.92 -10.78 11.50
N GLY A 310 -33.00 -10.39 12.17
CA GLY A 310 -34.08 -11.25 12.63
C GLY A 310 -35.06 -11.62 11.53
#